data_AF-A0A0C4EJN3-F1
#
_entry.id   AF-A0A0C4EJN3-F1
#
_cell.length_a   1.000
_cell.length_b   1.000
_cell.length_c   1.000
_cell.angle_alpha   90.00
_cell.angle_beta   90.00
_cell.angle_gamma   90.00
#
_symmetry.space_group_name_H-M   'P 1'
#
loop_
_entity.id
_entity.type
_entity.pdbx_description
1 polymer ?
#
loop_
_entity_poly.entity_id
_entity_poly.type
_entity_poly.pdbx_seq_one_letter_code
_entity_poly.pdbx_strand_id
1 'polypeptide(L)'
;MAPIRFSIDDHSMTVIEADGVEVEPVTFTGGIQIDVGQRYSVVLRADHEHHEQYWMRASLVADGFKYDNPEANREILGILGYGEGLEGVPHSEAHKEKMENLDASRLRPLVPIAPPSATQLLAQSIPKWNYCWDVQLDHLGTSTS
;
A
#
# COMPACT_ATOMS: atom_id res chain seq x y z
N MET A 1 -14.37 -9.75 1.34
CA MET A 1 -13.14 -10.08 2.09
C MET A 1 -12.67 -8.81 2.77
N ALA A 2 -12.13 -8.91 3.98
CA ALA A 2 -11.77 -7.74 4.78
C ALA A 2 -10.25 -7.52 4.73
N PRO A 3 -9.78 -6.28 4.54
CA PRO A 3 -8.36 -5.98 4.62
C PRO A 3 -7.87 -6.03 6.06
N ILE A 4 -6.57 -6.22 6.20
CA ILE A 4 -5.88 -6.11 7.49
C ILE A 4 -5.07 -4.82 7.50
N ARG A 5 -4.88 -4.26 8.70
CA ARG A 5 -3.91 -3.22 8.97
C ARG A 5 -2.75 -3.84 9.74
N PHE A 6 -1.56 -3.78 9.19
CA PHE A 6 -0.34 -4.24 9.84
C PHE A 6 0.43 -3.06 10.44
N SER A 7 0.89 -3.18 11.68
CA SER A 7 1.73 -2.18 12.36
C SER A 7 2.59 -2.80 13.45
N ILE A 8 3.63 -2.10 13.87
CA ILE A 8 4.46 -2.47 15.02
C ILE A 8 4.52 -1.27 15.94
N ASP A 9 4.17 -1.46 17.22
CA ASP A 9 4.13 -0.38 18.20
C ASP A 9 5.50 0.29 18.31
N ASP A 10 5.51 1.62 18.27
CA ASP A 10 6.72 2.44 18.41
C ASP A 10 7.79 2.20 17.32
N HIS A 11 7.38 1.77 16.13
CA HIS A 11 8.30 1.59 15.01
C HIS A 11 7.82 2.32 13.75
N SER A 12 8.77 2.98 13.08
CA SER A 12 8.61 3.39 11.69
C SER A 12 8.99 2.25 10.76
N MET A 13 8.27 2.12 9.65
CA MET A 13 8.56 1.16 8.59
C MET A 13 8.85 1.88 7.29
N THR A 14 9.70 1.29 6.45
CA THR A 14 10.02 1.80 5.12
C THR A 14 9.64 0.76 4.07
N VAL A 15 8.66 1.08 3.22
CA VAL A 15 8.28 0.21 2.10
C VAL A 15 9.32 0.32 1.00
N ILE A 16 9.74 -0.83 0.47
CA ILE A 16 10.74 -0.94 -0.62
C ILE A 16 10.23 -1.77 -1.81
N GLU A 17 9.10 -2.47 -1.64
CA GLU A 17 8.47 -3.26 -2.69
C GLU A 17 6.96 -3.27 -2.48
N ALA A 18 6.20 -3.25 -3.57
CA ALA A 18 4.77 -3.51 -3.59
C ALA A 18 4.44 -4.50 -4.72
N ASP A 19 3.75 -5.59 -4.39
CA ASP A 19 3.28 -6.61 -5.32
C ASP A 19 4.33 -7.25 -6.26
N GLY A 20 5.60 -7.33 -5.82
CA GLY A 20 6.69 -7.85 -6.64
C GLY A 20 7.41 -6.78 -7.48
N VAL A 21 7.05 -5.51 -7.32
CA VAL A 21 7.71 -4.37 -7.99
C VAL A 21 8.47 -3.56 -6.93
N GLU A 22 9.77 -3.42 -7.13
CA GLU A 22 10.61 -2.54 -6.31
C GLU A 22 10.13 -1.08 -6.46
N VAL A 23 10.06 -0.36 -5.33
CA VAL A 23 9.61 1.03 -5.29
C VAL A 23 10.68 1.93 -4.67
N GLU A 24 10.60 3.23 -4.95
CA GLU A 24 11.34 4.24 -4.19
C GLU A 24 10.98 4.10 -2.70
N PRO A 25 11.97 4.10 -1.78
CA PRO A 25 11.71 3.89 -0.36
C PRO A 25 10.75 4.93 0.24
N VAL A 26 9.68 4.47 0.88
CA VAL A 26 8.71 5.34 1.56
C VAL A 26 8.64 4.98 3.04
N THR A 27 9.16 5.87 3.90
CA THR A 27 9.06 5.75 5.36
C THR A 27 7.75 6.37 5.88
N PHE A 28 7.12 5.70 6.83
CA PHE A 28 5.92 6.16 7.51
C PHE A 28 5.89 5.63 8.95
N THR A 29 5.14 6.32 9.80
CA THR A 29 4.90 5.94 11.20
C THR A 29 3.42 5.59 11.33
N GLY A 30 3.11 4.33 11.65
CA GLY A 30 1.74 3.85 11.71
C GLY A 30 1.59 2.46 11.11
N GLY A 31 0.66 2.31 10.17
CA GLY A 31 0.31 1.00 9.63
C GLY A 31 0.22 0.94 8.12
N ILE A 32 0.23 -0.28 7.59
CA ILE A 32 -0.06 -0.56 6.18
C ILE A 32 -1.40 -1.26 6.13
N GLN A 33 -2.37 -0.70 5.39
CA GLN A 33 -3.55 -1.46 5.02
C GLN A 33 -3.19 -2.38 3.85
N ILE A 34 -3.39 -3.68 4.05
CA ILE A 34 -3.10 -4.73 3.07
C ILE A 34 -4.43 -5.32 2.66
N ASP A 35 -4.83 -5.02 1.42
CA ASP A 35 -5.98 -5.65 0.79
C ASP A 35 -5.65 -7.09 0.40
N VAL A 36 -6.68 -7.92 0.23
CA VAL A 36 -6.47 -9.33 -0.09
C VAL A 36 -5.73 -9.48 -1.41
N GLY A 37 -4.62 -10.23 -1.38
CA GLY A 37 -3.77 -10.49 -2.53
C GLY A 37 -2.64 -9.48 -2.70
N GLN A 38 -2.61 -8.40 -1.92
CA GLN A 38 -1.50 -7.45 -1.90
C GLN A 38 -0.31 -7.99 -1.08
N ARG A 39 0.91 -7.62 -1.47
CA ARG A 39 2.14 -7.90 -0.72
C ARG A 39 3.01 -6.66 -0.67
N TYR A 40 3.66 -6.44 0.48
CA TYR A 40 4.63 -5.36 0.65
C TYR A 40 5.89 -5.92 1.31
N SER A 41 7.05 -5.50 0.84
CA SER A 41 8.32 -5.70 1.55
C SER A 41 8.66 -4.41 2.28
N VAL A 42 8.92 -4.52 3.57
CA VAL A 42 9.24 -3.39 4.45
C VAL A 42 10.57 -3.60 5.16
N VAL A 43 11.30 -2.51 5.30
CA VAL A 43 12.45 -2.42 6.20
C VAL A 43 11.97 -1.83 7.51
N LEU A 44 12.16 -2.59 8.59
CA LEU A 44 11.98 -2.12 9.95
C LEU A 44 13.33 -1.64 10.47
N ARG A 45 13.39 -0.43 11.03
CA ARG A 45 14.59 0.03 11.74
C ARG A 45 14.51 -0.43 13.19
N ALA A 46 15.54 -1.15 13.62
CA ALA A 46 15.62 -1.76 14.95
C ALA A 46 16.56 -0.93 15.85
N ASP A 47 16.07 0.21 16.33
CA ASP A 47 16.84 1.19 17.12
C ASP A 47 16.47 1.26 18.61
N HIS A 48 15.70 0.28 19.09
CA HIS A 48 15.31 0.12 20.49
C HIS A 48 16.35 -0.67 21.31
N GLU A 49 16.27 -0.59 22.63
CA GLU A 49 17.26 -1.14 23.56
C GLU A 49 17.12 -2.66 23.74
N HIS A 50 18.18 -3.31 24.23
CA HIS A 50 18.15 -4.74 24.56
C HIS A 50 17.18 -5.01 25.72
N HIS A 51 16.47 -6.12 25.65
CA HIS A 51 15.40 -6.55 26.56
C HIS A 51 14.06 -5.82 26.42
N GLU A 52 13.84 -5.06 25.35
CA GLU A 52 12.54 -4.42 25.07
C GLU A 52 11.63 -5.31 24.20
N GLN A 53 10.32 -5.18 24.39
CA GLN A 53 9.29 -5.97 23.69
C GLN A 53 8.15 -5.06 23.21
N TYR A 54 7.72 -5.28 21.97
CA TYR A 54 6.67 -4.48 21.31
C TYR A 54 5.63 -5.38 20.66
N TRP A 55 4.39 -4.93 20.64
CA TRP A 55 3.34 -5.61 19.88
C TRP A 55 3.51 -5.37 18.37
N MET A 56 3.54 -6.46 17.63
CA MET A 56 3.19 -6.48 16.20
C MET A 56 1.68 -6.73 16.10
N ARG A 57 0.98 -5.90 15.33
CA ARG A 57 -0.48 -5.92 15.23
C ARG A 57 -0.90 -6.20 13.80
N ALA A 58 -1.83 -7.13 13.65
CA ALA A 58 -2.63 -7.32 12.44
C ALA A 58 -4.10 -7.13 12.80
N SER A 59 -4.59 -5.90 12.61
CA SER A 59 -5.94 -5.50 12.98
C SER A 59 -6.86 -5.59 11.77
N LEU A 60 -8.01 -6.23 11.94
CA LEU A 60 -9.04 -6.36 10.92
C LEU A 60 -9.75 -5.01 10.73
N VAL A 61 -9.81 -4.50 9.50
CA VAL A 61 -10.53 -3.25 9.22
C VAL A 61 -12.04 -3.55 9.22
N ALA A 62 -12.71 -3.18 10.32
CA ALA A 62 -14.08 -3.58 10.63
C ALA A 62 -15.15 -2.97 9.70
N ASP A 63 -14.78 -1.92 8.98
CA ASP A 63 -15.64 -1.14 8.07
C ASP A 63 -16.20 -2.00 6.92
N GLY A 64 -15.55 -3.13 6.63
CA GLY A 64 -15.95 -4.07 5.57
C GLY A 64 -16.98 -5.13 5.99
N PHE A 65 -17.46 -5.14 7.24
CA PHE A 65 -18.43 -6.14 7.71
C PHE A 65 -19.85 -5.60 7.74
N LYS A 66 -20.80 -6.40 7.24
CA LYS A 66 -22.24 -6.08 7.27
C LYS A 66 -22.84 -6.12 8.69
N TYR A 67 -22.21 -6.86 9.60
CA TYR A 67 -22.66 -7.06 10.97
C TYR A 67 -21.46 -7.02 11.91
N ASP A 68 -21.66 -6.45 13.09
CA ASP A 68 -20.70 -6.53 14.18
C ASP A 68 -20.84 -7.90 14.88
N ASN A 69 -19.71 -8.60 15.04
CA ASN A 69 -19.66 -9.82 15.84
C ASN A 69 -18.82 -9.51 17.10
N PRO A 70 -19.44 -9.40 18.29
CA PRO A 70 -18.72 -9.08 19.53
C PRO A 70 -17.71 -10.17 19.92
N GLU A 71 -17.89 -11.40 19.44
CA GLU A 71 -16.96 -12.53 19.69
C GLU A 71 -15.80 -12.58 18.69
N ALA A 72 -15.79 -11.71 17.67
CA ALA A 72 -14.71 -11.69 16.69
C ALA A 72 -13.44 -11.11 17.32
N ASN A 73 -12.36 -11.90 17.34
CA ASN A 73 -11.05 -11.32 17.57
C ASN A 73 -10.64 -10.50 16.34
N ARG A 74 -10.63 -9.18 16.51
CA ARG A 74 -10.29 -8.21 15.46
C ARG A 74 -8.80 -7.87 15.43
N GLU A 75 -8.01 -8.36 16.37
CA GLU A 75 -6.60 -8.04 16.46
C GLU A 75 -5.79 -9.31 16.72
N ILE A 76 -4.96 -9.65 15.75
CA ILE A 76 -3.97 -10.72 15.89
C ILE A 76 -2.66 -10.07 16.31
N LEU A 77 -2.10 -10.53 17.43
CA LEU A 77 -0.89 -9.98 18.02
C LEU A 77 0.30 -10.93 17.84
N GLY A 78 1.46 -10.34 17.56
CA GLY A 78 2.77 -10.97 17.61
C GLY A 78 3.72 -10.16 18.50
N ILE A 79 4.84 -10.76 18.89
CA ILE A 79 5.82 -10.13 19.79
C ILE A 79 7.09 -9.86 19.00
N LEU A 80 7.51 -8.60 18.95
CA LEU A 80 8.84 -8.20 18.51
C LEU A 80 9.71 -7.96 19.75
N GLY A 81 10.73 -8.81 19.92
CA GLY A 81 11.64 -8.76 21.06
C GLY A 81 13.05 -8.38 20.65
N TYR A 82 13.67 -7.47 21.40
CA TYR A 82 15.05 -7.05 21.22
C TYR A 82 15.97 -7.86 22.13
N GLY A 83 16.62 -8.87 21.57
CA GLY A 83 17.61 -9.67 22.29
C GLY A 83 17.10 -10.97 22.90
N GLU A 84 17.83 -11.46 23.91
CA GLU A 84 17.55 -12.73 24.59
C GLU A 84 17.06 -12.49 26.02
N GLY A 85 16.56 -13.54 26.68
CA GLY A 85 16.12 -13.45 28.08
C GLY A 85 14.83 -12.67 28.31
N LEU A 86 14.02 -12.50 27.25
CA LEU A 86 12.72 -11.85 27.33
C LEU A 86 11.69 -12.79 27.98
N GLU A 87 10.99 -12.29 28.98
CA GLU A 87 9.88 -12.99 29.64
C GLU A 87 8.57 -12.20 29.49
N GLY A 88 7.44 -12.91 29.54
CA GLY A 88 6.12 -12.29 29.50
C GLY A 88 5.68 -11.84 28.11
N VAL A 89 4.91 -10.76 28.06
CA VAL A 89 4.35 -10.15 26.85
C VAL A 89 4.65 -8.65 26.83
N PRO A 90 4.69 -8.01 25.64
CA PRO A 90 4.85 -6.57 25.55
C PRO A 90 3.82 -5.80 26.38
N HIS A 91 4.28 -4.69 26.97
CA HIS A 91 3.43 -3.70 27.64
C HIS A 91 3.21 -2.44 26.78
N SER A 92 3.63 -2.46 25.52
CA SER A 92 3.45 -1.35 24.59
C SER A 92 1.97 -1.10 24.33
N GLU A 93 1.59 0.16 24.18
CA GLU A 93 0.25 0.55 23.78
C GLU A 93 0.22 0.80 22.27
N ALA A 94 -0.96 0.54 21.66
CA ALA A 94 -1.19 0.93 20.28
C ALA A 94 -0.96 2.45 20.13
N HIS A 95 -0.54 2.88 18.94
CA HIS A 95 -0.35 4.29 18.62
C HIS A 95 -1.57 5.13 19.03
N LYS A 96 -1.37 6.10 19.93
CA LYS A 96 -2.42 6.97 20.49
C LYS A 96 -2.95 7.99 19.49
N GLU A 97 -2.14 8.34 18.49
CA GLU A 97 -2.53 9.24 17.40
C GLU A 97 -3.12 8.45 16.23
N LYS A 98 -3.91 9.14 15.39
CA LYS A 98 -4.51 8.55 14.20
C LYS A 98 -3.38 8.11 13.27
N MET A 99 -3.02 6.82 13.34
CA MET A 99 -1.98 6.20 12.51
C MET A 99 -2.15 6.64 11.06
N GLU A 100 -1.09 7.20 10.49
CA GLU A 100 -1.05 7.47 9.06
C GLU A 100 -0.89 6.10 8.38
N ASN A 101 -1.93 5.68 7.65
CA ASN A 101 -1.77 4.53 6.77
C ASN A 101 -0.84 4.91 5.63
N LEU A 102 -0.03 3.96 5.16
CA LEU A 102 0.69 4.13 3.91
C LEU A 102 -0.25 4.62 2.80
N ASP A 103 0.04 5.80 2.25
CA ASP A 103 -0.62 6.30 1.06
C ASP A 103 0.02 5.66 -0.18
N ALA A 104 -0.67 4.68 -0.75
CA ALA A 104 -0.22 3.94 -1.93
C ALA A 104 0.04 4.85 -3.14
N SER A 105 -0.56 6.05 -3.20
CA SER A 105 -0.31 7.02 -4.27
C SER A 105 1.10 7.63 -4.21
N ARG A 106 1.84 7.43 -3.12
CA ARG A 106 3.25 7.83 -2.97
C ARG A 106 4.21 6.79 -3.53
N LEU A 107 3.75 5.56 -3.78
CA LEU A 107 4.61 4.48 -4.28
C LEU A 107 4.94 4.73 -5.76
N ARG A 108 6.23 4.69 -6.07
CA ARG A 108 6.77 4.90 -7.42
C ARG A 108 7.69 3.73 -7.73
N PRO A 109 7.51 3.02 -8.86
CA PRO A 109 8.43 1.96 -9.25
C PRO A 109 9.87 2.49 -9.32
N LEU A 110 10.81 1.79 -8.71
CA LEU A 110 12.22 2.16 -8.70
C LEU A 110 12.80 2.19 -10.13
N VAL A 111 12.36 1.23 -10.95
CA VAL A 111 12.59 1.22 -12.39
C VAL A 111 11.26 1.55 -13.08
N PRO A 112 11.14 2.70 -13.76
CA PRO A 112 9.93 3.05 -14.47
C PRO A 112 9.60 2.00 -15.53
N ILE A 113 8.42 1.39 -15.44
CA ILE A 113 7.92 0.54 -16.51
C ILE A 113 7.30 1.47 -17.56
N ALA A 114 7.93 1.57 -18.73
CA ALA A 114 7.31 2.28 -19.84
C ALA A 114 6.01 1.54 -20.20
N PRO A 115 4.91 2.25 -20.50
CA PRO A 115 3.74 1.58 -21.05
C PRO A 115 4.18 0.81 -22.30
N PRO A 116 3.60 -0.37 -22.57
CA PRO A 116 3.86 -1.05 -23.83
C PRO A 116 3.57 -0.06 -24.96
N SER A 117 4.38 -0.10 -26.02
CA SER A 117 4.10 0.70 -27.21
C SER A 117 2.66 0.46 -27.60
N ALA A 118 1.89 1.53 -27.81
CA ALA A 118 0.49 1.41 -28.19
C ALA A 118 0.39 0.40 -29.34
N THR A 119 -0.45 -0.62 -29.17
CA THR A 119 -0.84 -1.51 -30.28
C THR A 119 -1.20 -0.59 -31.44
N GLN A 120 -0.47 -0.74 -32.56
CA GLN A 120 -0.69 0.05 -33.76
C GLN A 120 -2.18 0.28 -33.94
N LEU A 121 -2.59 1.56 -33.97
CA LEU A 121 -3.93 1.94 -34.40
C LEU A 121 -4.09 1.40 -35.82
N LEU A 122 -4.70 0.22 -35.94
CA LEU A 122 -5.22 -0.24 -37.20
C LEU A 122 -6.39 0.71 -37.46
N ALA A 123 -6.14 1.74 -38.27
CA ALA A 123 -7.18 2.53 -38.88
C ALA A 123 -7.95 1.58 -39.82
N GLN A 124 -8.81 0.73 -39.25
CA GLN A 124 -9.84 0.09 -40.01
C GLN A 124 -10.81 1.21 -40.37
N SER A 125 -10.93 1.48 -41.67
CA SER A 125 -11.97 2.34 -42.21
C SER A 125 -13.32 1.74 -41.81
N ILE A 126 -13.89 2.24 -40.71
CA ILE A 126 -15.24 1.86 -40.31
C ILE A 126 -16.16 2.45 -41.38
N PRO A 127 -16.94 1.64 -42.13
CA PRO A 127 -17.91 2.18 -43.06
C PRO A 127 -18.90 3.06 -42.30
N LYS A 128 -19.08 4.29 -42.79
CA LYS A 128 -19.97 5.32 -42.26
C LYS A 128 -21.30 4.72 -41.79
N TRP A 129 -21.53 4.73 -40.48
CA TRP A 129 -22.87 4.70 -39.90
C TRP A 129 -23.12 6.05 -39.23
N ASN A 130 -24.14 6.75 -39.71
CA ASN A 130 -24.54 8.08 -39.26
C ASN A 130 -25.06 8.03 -37.82
N TYR A 131 -24.21 8.28 -36.82
CA TYR A 131 -24.63 8.89 -35.56
C TYR A 131 -23.54 9.85 -35.04
N CYS A 132 -23.98 11.07 -34.78
CA CYS A 132 -23.20 12.28 -34.57
C CYS A 132 -22.66 12.36 -33.15
N TRP A 133 -21.33 12.39 -33.00
CA TRP A 133 -20.64 13.12 -31.94
C TRP A 133 -19.34 13.66 -32.53
N ASP A 134 -19.30 14.97 -32.79
CA ASP A 134 -18.09 15.68 -33.20
C ASP A 134 -17.04 15.60 -32.09
N VAL A 135 -15.94 14.89 -32.35
CA VAL A 135 -14.65 15.20 -31.71
C VAL A 135 -13.90 16.04 -32.73
N GLN A 136 -14.02 17.36 -32.60
CA GLN A 136 -13.27 18.30 -33.40
C GLN A 136 -11.80 18.26 -32.95
N LEU A 137 -10.97 17.55 -33.70
CA LEU A 137 -9.51 17.68 -33.64
C LEU A 137 -9.11 18.76 -34.65
N ASP A 138 -8.84 19.97 -34.14
CA ASP A 138 -8.23 21.03 -34.95
C ASP A 138 -6.81 20.61 -35.35
N HIS A 139 -6.64 20.33 -36.64
CA HIS A 139 -5.32 20.27 -37.27
C HIS A 139 -5.09 21.57 -38.06
N LEU A 140 -3.93 22.19 -37.84
CA LEU A 140 -2.89 22.46 -38.86
C LEU A 140 -2.14 23.77 -38.59
N GLY A 141 -0.82 23.68 -38.71
CA GLY A 141 0.08 24.82 -38.74
C GLY A 141 1.52 24.39 -38.96
N THR A 142 1.82 23.71 -40.08
CA THR A 142 3.18 23.66 -40.62
C THR A 142 3.47 24.98 -41.34
N SER A 143 4.52 25.68 -40.92
CA SER A 143 5.10 26.79 -41.66
C SER A 143 6.57 26.45 -41.94
N THR A 144 6.89 26.27 -43.21
CA THR A 144 8.25 26.30 -43.74
C THR A 144 8.47 27.65 -44.42
N SER A 145 9.56 28.33 -44.08
CA SER A 145 10.28 29.26 -44.95
C SER A 145 11.76 29.11 -44.67
#